data_AF-A0A9W6PAJ0-F1
#
_entry.id   AF-A0A9W6PAJ0-F1
#
_cell.length_a   1.000
_cell.length_b   1.000
_cell.length_c   1.000
_cell.angle_alpha   90.00
_cell.angle_beta   90.00
_cell.angle_gamma   90.00
#
_symmetry.space_group_name_H-M   'P 1'
#
loop_
_entity.id
_entity.type
_entity.pdbx_description
1 polymer ?
#
loop_
_entity_poly.entity_id
_entity_poly.type
_entity_poly.pdbx_seq_one_letter_code
_entity_poly.pdbx_strand_id
1 'polypeptide(L)'
;MSDNIRHIHTAPTAKAHQRAQQQQEREDAARFEARAQAIAAILKERGATVITCTREEWTPTRRLGRRAGEIINRRVRTKAVETGIAVWDTERETNPLHQRLDERRAMRIMAAYYKENPLSFGANPDRPDPDDDAPGNR
;
A
#
# COMPACT_ATOMS: atom_id res chain seq x y z
N MET A 1 -5.24 -38.36 52.26
CA MET A 1 -3.96 -38.35 51.53
C MET A 1 -4.23 -37.64 50.22
N SER A 2 -3.60 -36.48 50.02
CA SER A 2 -3.97 -35.52 48.98
C SER A 2 -3.40 -35.92 47.63
N ASP A 3 -4.26 -36.11 46.62
CA ASP A 3 -3.86 -36.34 45.24
C ASP A 3 -3.17 -35.10 44.68
N ASN A 4 -1.87 -35.24 44.46
CA ASN A 4 -1.00 -34.16 43.97
C ASN A 4 -1.02 -34.20 42.43
N ILE A 5 -2.10 -33.66 41.84
CA ILE A 5 -2.27 -33.58 40.39
C ILE A 5 -1.28 -32.55 39.84
N ARG A 6 -0.16 -33.01 39.28
CA ARG A 6 0.81 -32.15 38.59
C ARG A 6 0.21 -31.67 37.27
N HIS A 7 0.00 -30.36 37.16
CA HIS A 7 -0.32 -29.72 35.88
C HIS A 7 0.85 -29.93 34.90
N ILE A 8 0.63 -30.78 33.90
CA ILE A 8 1.57 -30.93 32.79
C ILE A 8 1.39 -29.70 31.90
N HIS A 9 2.29 -28.72 32.02
CA HIS A 9 2.38 -27.63 31.06
C HIS A 9 2.77 -28.22 29.71
N THR A 10 1.80 -28.36 28.82
CA THR A 10 2.02 -28.83 27.45
C THR A 10 2.85 -27.78 26.71
N ALA A 11 4.16 -28.02 26.61
CA ALA A 11 5.03 -27.21 25.77
C ALA A 11 4.48 -27.20 24.33
N PRO A 12 4.34 -26.03 23.67
CA PRO A 12 3.86 -25.99 22.30
C PRO A 12 4.85 -26.75 21.42
N THR A 13 4.38 -27.87 20.87
CA THR A 13 5.20 -28.74 20.02
C THR A 13 5.60 -27.98 18.75
N ALA A 14 6.79 -28.23 18.21
CA ALA A 14 7.27 -27.61 16.96
C ALA A 14 6.24 -27.72 15.80
N LYS A 15 5.43 -28.78 15.80
CA LYS A 15 4.34 -29.00 14.83
C LYS A 15 3.17 -28.03 15.01
N ALA A 16 2.88 -27.57 16.22
CA ALA A 16 1.88 -26.53 16.48
C ALA A 16 2.36 -25.16 16.01
N HIS A 17 3.64 -24.82 16.25
CA HIS A 17 4.25 -23.59 15.74
C HIS A 17 4.29 -23.56 14.20
N GLN A 18 4.66 -24.66 13.54
CA GLN A 18 4.64 -24.76 12.07
C GLN A 18 3.24 -24.57 11.48
N ARG A 19 2.21 -25.14 12.12
CA ARG A 19 0.81 -24.94 11.66
C ARG A 19 0.36 -23.50 11.80
N ALA A 20 0.70 -22.84 12.91
CA ALA A 20 0.40 -21.43 13.13
C ALA A 20 1.08 -20.53 12.08
N GLN A 21 2.37 -20.80 11.79
CA GLN A 21 3.11 -20.07 10.74
C GLN A 21 2.47 -20.25 9.36
N GLN A 22 2.14 -21.48 8.97
CA GLN A 22 1.45 -21.74 7.69
C GLN A 22 0.08 -21.06 7.60
N GLN A 23 -0.68 -21.01 8.70
CA GLN A 23 -1.95 -20.30 8.72
C GLN A 23 -1.76 -18.80 8.53
N GLN A 24 -0.79 -18.21 9.23
CA GLN A 24 -0.46 -16.80 9.12
C GLN A 24 -0.01 -16.42 7.70
N GLU A 25 0.87 -17.22 7.09
CA GLU A 25 1.32 -17.01 5.71
C GLU A 25 0.15 -17.06 4.71
N ARG A 26 -0.81 -17.97 4.91
CA ARG A 26 -2.02 -18.06 4.08
C ARG A 26 -2.91 -16.85 4.22
N GLU A 27 -3.10 -16.36 5.44
CA GLU A 27 -3.88 -15.16 5.70
C GLU A 27 -3.24 -13.92 5.08
N ASP A 28 -1.92 -13.78 5.19
CA ASP A 28 -1.17 -12.68 4.59
C ASP A 28 -1.23 -12.73 3.06
N ALA A 29 -1.12 -13.92 2.47
CA ALA A 29 -1.31 -14.12 1.03
C ALA A 29 -2.73 -13.78 0.59
N ALA A 30 -3.75 -14.18 1.35
CA ALA A 30 -5.15 -13.86 1.05
C ALA A 30 -5.42 -12.35 1.13
N ARG A 31 -4.86 -11.66 2.13
CA ARG A 31 -4.95 -10.20 2.26
C ARG A 31 -4.28 -9.48 1.11
N PHE A 32 -3.11 -9.96 0.69
CA PHE A 32 -2.40 -9.42 -0.46
C PHE A 32 -3.23 -9.55 -1.75
N GLU A 33 -3.80 -10.74 -1.98
CA GLU A 33 -4.63 -11.00 -3.16
C GLU A 33 -5.90 -10.16 -3.16
N ALA A 34 -6.59 -10.03 -2.02
CA ALA A 34 -7.77 -9.17 -1.89
C ALA A 34 -7.46 -7.69 -2.22
N ARG A 35 -6.32 -7.18 -1.73
CA ARG A 35 -5.86 -5.82 -2.07
C ARG A 35 -5.55 -5.68 -3.55
N ALA A 36 -4.88 -6.66 -4.15
CA ALA A 36 -4.58 -6.65 -5.57
C ALA A 36 -5.87 -6.69 -6.43
N GLN A 37 -6.88 -7.46 -6.01
CA GLN A 37 -8.20 -7.50 -6.66
C GLN A 37 -8.93 -6.15 -6.59
N ALA A 38 -8.88 -5.45 -5.46
CA ALA A 38 -9.46 -4.13 -5.32
C ALA A 38 -8.79 -3.12 -6.27
N ILE A 39 -7.45 -3.15 -6.35
CA ILE A 39 -6.70 -2.30 -7.28
C ILE A 39 -7.05 -2.66 -8.73
N ALA A 40 -7.14 -3.95 -9.06
CA ALA A 40 -7.53 -4.44 -10.38
C ALA A 40 -8.92 -3.95 -10.80
N ALA A 41 -9.89 -3.92 -9.88
CA ALA A 41 -11.22 -3.36 -10.13
C ALA A 41 -11.15 -1.87 -10.46
N ILE A 42 -10.38 -1.09 -9.68
CA ILE A 42 -10.18 0.34 -9.93
C ILE A 42 -9.48 0.55 -11.29
N LEU A 43 -8.49 -0.27 -11.64
CA LEU A 43 -7.80 -0.18 -12.93
C LEU A 43 -8.73 -0.50 -14.11
N LYS A 44 -9.65 -1.47 -13.97
CA LYS A 44 -10.66 -1.74 -15.01
C LYS A 44 -11.58 -0.54 -15.22
N GLU A 45 -12.07 0.05 -14.13
CA GLU A 45 -13.02 1.16 -14.17
C GLU A 45 -12.36 2.46 -14.65
N ARG A 46 -11.24 2.84 -14.04
CA ARG A 46 -10.64 4.18 -14.14
C ARG A 46 -9.32 4.22 -14.90
N GLY A 47 -8.69 3.08 -15.14
CA GLY A 47 -7.38 2.98 -15.81
C GLY A 47 -6.18 3.38 -14.95
N ALA A 48 -6.37 4.12 -13.87
CA ALA A 48 -5.32 4.57 -12.98
C ALA A 48 -5.80 4.71 -11.53
N THR A 49 -4.85 4.59 -10.58
CA THR A 49 -5.08 4.83 -9.15
C THR A 49 -3.80 5.26 -8.45
N VAL A 50 -3.91 5.89 -7.29
CA VAL A 50 -2.80 6.14 -6.37
C VAL A 50 -3.04 5.32 -5.10
N ILE A 51 -2.03 4.55 -4.71
CA ILE A 51 -2.03 3.83 -3.46
C ILE A 51 -1.17 4.63 -2.49
N THR A 52 -1.80 5.19 -1.47
CA THR A 52 -1.11 5.89 -0.39
C THR A 52 -0.36 4.89 0.46
N CYS A 53 0.93 5.11 0.66
CA CYS A 53 1.79 4.22 1.43
C CYS A 53 3.04 4.96 1.90
N THR A 54 3.64 4.52 3.00
CA THR A 54 4.91 5.09 3.45
C THR A 54 6.07 4.66 2.54
N ARG A 55 7.25 5.26 2.71
CA ARG A 55 8.42 4.96 1.87
C ARG A 55 8.90 3.52 2.05
N GLU A 56 8.77 2.97 3.25
CA GLU A 56 9.08 1.57 3.56
C GLU A 56 8.15 0.60 2.80
N GLU A 57 6.92 1.05 2.54
CA GLU A 57 5.89 0.27 1.86
C GLU A 57 5.90 0.41 0.33
N TRP A 58 6.84 1.16 -0.25
CA TRP A 58 6.90 1.35 -1.72
C TRP A 58 7.09 0.04 -2.48
N THR A 59 8.01 -0.81 -2.02
CA THR A 59 8.29 -2.10 -2.66
C THR A 59 7.08 -3.04 -2.62
N PRO A 60 6.45 -3.33 -1.46
CA PRO A 60 5.26 -4.16 -1.44
C PRO A 60 4.09 -3.54 -2.22
N THR A 61 3.95 -2.21 -2.21
CA THR A 61 2.90 -1.53 -2.99
C THR A 61 3.12 -1.64 -4.50
N ARG A 62 4.37 -1.57 -4.96
CA ARG A 62 4.71 -1.87 -6.37
C ARG A 62 4.44 -3.33 -6.75
N ARG A 63 4.56 -4.27 -5.80
CA ARG A 63 4.17 -5.68 -6.04
C ARG A 63 2.66 -5.81 -6.16
N LEU A 64 1.88 -5.12 -5.32
CA LEU A 64 0.41 -5.08 -5.42
C LEU A 64 -0.05 -4.54 -6.78
N GLY A 65 0.53 -3.43 -7.25
CA GLY A 65 0.20 -2.87 -8.56
C GLY A 65 0.50 -3.82 -9.73
N ARG A 66 1.63 -4.55 -9.66
CA ARG A 66 1.98 -5.58 -10.66
C ARG A 66 1.02 -6.76 -10.63
N ARG A 67 0.70 -7.27 -9.43
CA ARG A 67 -0.27 -8.35 -9.25
C ARG A 67 -1.65 -7.97 -9.77
N ALA A 68 -2.08 -6.73 -9.55
CA ALA A 68 -3.33 -6.21 -10.10
C ALA A 68 -3.32 -6.23 -11.64
N GLY A 69 -2.19 -5.90 -12.27
CA GLY A 69 -1.99 -6.05 -13.72
C GLY A 69 -2.15 -7.49 -14.20
N GLU A 70 -1.55 -8.45 -13.48
CA GLU A 70 -1.71 -9.90 -13.76
C GLU A 70 -3.19 -10.33 -13.67
N ILE A 71 -3.91 -9.88 -12.65
CA ILE A 71 -5.34 -10.20 -12.44
C ILE A 71 -6.20 -9.72 -13.61
N ILE A 72 -5.88 -8.56 -14.19
CA ILE A 72 -6.63 -8.00 -15.33
C ILE A 72 -6.05 -8.42 -16.68
N ASN A 73 -4.98 -9.22 -16.69
CA ASN A 73 -4.19 -9.61 -17.85
C ASN A 73 -3.75 -8.41 -18.71
N ARG A 74 -3.22 -7.36 -18.05
CA ARG A 74 -2.70 -6.17 -18.72
C ARG A 74 -1.40 -5.67 -18.12
N ARG A 75 -0.58 -5.03 -18.94
CA ARG A 75 0.64 -4.36 -18.46
C ARG A 75 0.31 -3.09 -17.70
N VAL A 76 0.81 -3.04 -16.48
CA VAL A 76 0.65 -1.92 -15.56
C VAL A 76 2.01 -1.29 -15.27
N ARG A 77 2.05 0.05 -15.21
CA ARG A 77 3.21 0.81 -14.74
C ARG A 77 2.97 1.36 -13.34
N THR A 78 4.06 1.50 -12.60
CA THR A 78 4.05 2.08 -11.25
C THR A 78 5.07 3.20 -11.15
N LYS A 79 4.73 4.31 -10.51
CA LYS A 79 5.64 5.44 -10.24
C LYS A 79 5.46 5.93 -8.82
N ALA A 80 6.58 6.29 -8.17
CA ALA A 80 6.52 6.96 -6.89
C ALA A 80 5.99 8.39 -7.04
N VAL A 81 5.06 8.75 -6.17
CA VAL A 81 4.51 10.09 -6.02
C VAL A 81 4.65 10.50 -4.55
N GLU A 82 4.47 11.78 -4.25
CA GLU A 82 4.74 12.37 -2.93
C GLU A 82 4.08 11.62 -1.77
N THR A 83 2.88 11.06 -1.99
CA THR A 83 2.08 10.40 -0.95
C THR A 83 1.99 8.87 -1.10
N GLY A 84 2.72 8.27 -2.07
CA GLY A 84 2.66 6.83 -2.29
C GLY A 84 3.09 6.36 -3.69
N ILE A 85 2.36 5.39 -4.24
CA ILE A 85 2.64 4.82 -5.57
C ILE A 85 1.44 5.00 -6.50
N ALA A 86 1.64 5.73 -7.60
CA ALA A 86 0.71 5.75 -8.72
C ALA A 86 0.83 4.47 -9.54
N VAL A 87 -0.29 3.89 -9.92
CA VAL A 87 -0.43 2.65 -10.68
C VAL A 87 -1.40 2.89 -11.84
N TRP A 88 -1.00 2.56 -13.08
CA TRP A 88 -1.87 2.74 -14.24
C TRP A 88 -1.68 1.66 -15.30
N ASP A 89 -2.78 1.35 -15.98
CA ASP A 89 -2.86 0.42 -17.10
C ASP A 89 -2.27 1.07 -18.36
N THR A 90 -1.30 0.41 -18.99
CA THR A 90 -0.64 0.89 -20.21
C THR A 90 -1.19 0.27 -21.49
N GLU A 91 -2.08 -0.71 -21.38
CA GLU A 91 -2.66 -1.44 -22.51
C GLU A 91 -4.16 -1.13 -22.71
N ARG A 92 -4.73 -0.26 -21.88
CA ARG A 92 -6.08 0.29 -22.06
C ARG A 92 -6.23 1.08 -23.38
N GLU A 93 -5.12 1.37 -24.05
CA GLU A 93 -5.01 2.29 -25.18
C GLU A 93 -4.44 1.61 -26.43
N THR A 94 -5.29 1.02 -27.27
CA THR A 94 -4.97 0.79 -28.69
C THR A 94 -5.18 2.05 -29.55
N ASN A 95 -5.47 3.22 -28.95
CA ASN A 95 -5.69 4.48 -29.68
C ASN A 95 -4.98 5.70 -29.02
N PRO A 96 -3.96 6.29 -29.67
CA PRO A 96 -3.09 7.32 -29.08
C PRO A 96 -3.77 8.68 -28.80
N LEU A 97 -4.96 8.95 -29.34
CA LEU A 97 -5.73 10.16 -28.98
C LEU A 97 -6.38 10.05 -27.60
N HIS A 98 -6.69 8.84 -27.15
CA HIS A 98 -7.25 8.58 -25.83
C HIS A 98 -6.19 8.69 -24.72
N GLN A 99 -4.91 8.50 -25.05
CA GLN A 99 -3.79 8.55 -24.11
C GLN A 99 -3.67 9.88 -23.35
N ARG A 100 -3.62 11.00 -24.07
CA ARG A 100 -3.52 12.33 -23.44
C ARG A 100 -4.79 12.72 -22.69
N LEU A 101 -5.93 12.17 -23.11
CA LEU A 101 -7.24 12.49 -22.55
C LEU A 101 -7.47 11.69 -21.25
N ASP A 102 -7.05 10.43 -21.23
CA ASP A 102 -7.07 9.55 -20.07
C ASP A 102 -5.96 9.91 -19.09
N GLU A 103 -4.77 10.35 -19.54
CA GLU A 103 -3.74 10.94 -18.68
C GLU A 103 -4.25 12.22 -17.99
N ARG A 104 -4.89 13.13 -18.73
CA ARG A 104 -5.51 14.33 -18.14
C ARG A 104 -6.68 13.99 -17.22
N ARG A 105 -7.48 12.96 -17.53
CA ARG A 105 -8.56 12.49 -16.64
C ARG A 105 -7.99 11.84 -15.38
N ALA A 106 -6.95 11.01 -15.50
CA ALA A 106 -6.24 10.42 -14.37
C ALA A 106 -5.63 11.51 -13.49
N MET A 107 -4.94 12.49 -14.07
CA MET A 107 -4.42 13.65 -13.33
C MET A 107 -5.54 14.48 -12.67
N ARG A 108 -6.69 14.65 -13.34
CA ARG A 108 -7.84 15.37 -12.78
C ARG A 108 -8.51 14.59 -11.63
N ILE A 109 -8.63 13.27 -11.76
CA ILE A 109 -9.16 12.39 -10.71
C ILE A 109 -8.18 12.37 -9.52
N MET A 110 -6.87 12.30 -9.77
CA MET A 110 -5.84 12.43 -8.73
C MET A 110 -5.93 13.79 -8.04
N ALA A 111 -6.05 14.89 -8.79
CA ALA A 111 -6.20 16.23 -8.23
C ALA A 111 -7.50 16.39 -7.42
N ALA A 112 -8.61 15.79 -7.86
CA ALA A 112 -9.88 15.78 -7.11
C ALA A 112 -9.76 14.97 -5.81
N TYR A 113 -9.09 13.81 -5.86
CA TYR A 113 -8.83 12.98 -4.68
C TYR A 113 -7.99 13.72 -3.62
N TYR A 114 -6.93 14.44 -4.03
CA TYR A 114 -6.14 15.28 -3.12
C TYR A 114 -6.90 16.51 -2.59
N LYS A 115 -7.95 16.95 -3.29
CA LYS A 115 -8.79 18.09 -2.88
C LYS A 115 -9.86 17.69 -1.87
N GLU A 116 -10.45 16.50 -2.03
CA GLU A 116 -11.49 15.97 -1.14
C GLU A 116 -10.91 15.28 0.11
N ASN A 117 -9.68 14.77 0.01
CA ASN A 117 -8.87 14.33 1.14
C ASN A 117 -7.65 15.24 1.24
N PRO A 118 -7.79 16.50 1.72
CA PRO A 118 -6.61 17.29 2.07
C PRO A 118 -5.81 16.46 3.05
N LEU A 119 -4.50 16.35 2.84
CA LEU A 119 -3.60 15.74 3.80
C LEU A 119 -3.95 16.30 5.17
N SER A 120 -4.60 15.48 6.01
CA SER A 120 -4.74 15.77 7.43
C SER A 120 -3.32 15.71 7.96
N PHE A 121 -2.63 16.84 7.87
CA PHE A 121 -1.54 17.19 8.76
C PHE A 121 -2.17 17.17 10.14
N GLY A 122 -2.15 15.99 10.75
CA GLY A 122 -2.20 15.88 12.19
C GLY A 122 -1.16 16.83 12.74
N ALA A 123 -1.64 17.75 13.56
CA ALA A 123 -0.87 18.70 14.33
C ALA A 123 0.51 18.17 14.73
N ASN A 124 1.56 18.92 14.38
CA ASN A 124 2.66 19.09 15.31
C ASN A 124 3.15 20.56 15.24
N PRO A 125 2.51 21.47 16.02
CA PRO A 125 2.96 22.86 16.17
C PRO A 125 4.26 23.00 16.97
N ASP A 126 4.89 21.90 17.41
CA ASP A 126 6.12 21.89 18.19
C ASP A 126 7.18 20.99 17.54
N ARG A 127 8.06 21.56 16.71
CA ARG A 127 9.52 21.34 16.77
C ARG A 127 10.26 22.03 15.62
N PRO A 128 11.47 22.52 15.89
CA PRO A 128 11.87 23.88 15.61
C PRO A 128 12.57 24.00 14.26
N ASP A 129 12.46 25.18 13.66
CA ASP A 129 13.26 25.57 12.50
C ASP A 129 14.76 25.39 12.83
N PRO A 130 15.54 24.72 11.96
CA PRO A 130 16.97 24.49 12.21
C PRO A 130 17.84 25.75 12.06
N ASP A 131 17.26 26.95 11.93
CA ASP A 131 18.00 28.16 11.54
C ASP A 131 17.93 29.34 12.54
N ASP A 132 17.39 29.16 13.76
CA ASP A 132 17.22 30.25 14.75
C ASP A 132 18.04 30.12 16.07
N ASP A 133 19.13 29.33 16.06
CA ASP A 133 20.10 29.29 17.16
C ASP A 133 21.55 29.44 16.64
N ALA A 134 21.85 30.62 16.09
CA ALA A 134 23.19 31.17 16.17
C ALA A 134 23.18 32.37 17.14
N PRO A 135 23.44 32.16 18.44
CA PRO A 135 23.70 33.27 19.34
C PRO A 135 25.00 33.95 18.91
N GLY A 136 24.88 35.18 18.39
CA GLY A 136 26.02 36.08 18.33
C GLY A 136 26.51 36.37 19.75
N ASN A 137 27.78 36.07 20.05
CA ASN A 137 28.68 36.99 20.75
C ASN A 137 30.10 36.40 20.92
N ARG A 138 31.07 36.89 20.16
CA ARG A 138 32.18 37.75 20.63
C ARG A 138 33.20 37.98 19.53
#